data_AF-A0A502BPG9-F1
#
_entry.id   AF-A0A502BPG9-F1
#
_cell.length_a   1.000
_cell.length_b   1.000
_cell.length_c   1.000
_cell.angle_alpha   90.00
_cell.angle_beta   90.00
_cell.angle_gamma   90.00
#
_symmetry.space_group_name_H-M   'P 1'
#
loop_
_entity.id
_entity.type
_entity.pdbx_description
1 polymer ?
#
loop_
_entity_poly.entity_id
_entity_poly.type
_entity_poly.pdbx_seq_one_letter_code
_entity_poly.pdbx_strand_id
1 'polypeptide(L)'
;MSLSRAIRAAVTGRSLKSRLEEDKPEELEDDERPEEAEDDPKPEEAEDEPKPEADEDEPVADEDKDEGEFARGRRAERKRMSAILSCEQADGNTSLAAHLAFSTNMSAKNAIATLKASGPAASAKASLSSRMNGRVPALGSGGGAAQPKTADAKLVAFAKNRAAARKA
;
A
#
# COMPACT_ATOMS: atom_id res chain seq x y z
N MET A 1 -1.85 30.64 38.55
CA MET A 1 -1.67 30.96 37.11
C MET A 1 -2.76 30.22 36.34
N SER A 2 -3.55 30.92 35.53
CA SER A 2 -4.75 30.35 34.86
C SER A 2 -4.37 29.36 33.75
N LEU A 3 -5.04 28.20 33.72
CA LEU A 3 -4.91 27.14 32.71
C LEU A 3 -4.99 27.67 31.28
N SER A 4 -5.79 28.71 31.05
CA SER A 4 -5.97 29.36 29.75
C SER A 4 -4.67 30.01 29.23
N ARG A 5 -3.76 30.43 30.12
CA ARG A 5 -2.48 31.04 29.76
C ARG A 5 -1.41 29.99 29.41
N ALA A 6 -1.48 28.80 30.00
CA ALA A 6 -0.59 27.68 29.70
C ALA A 6 -0.87 27.07 28.32
N ILE A 7 -2.15 26.93 27.95
CA ILE A 7 -2.55 26.40 26.64
C ILE A 7 -2.10 27.34 25.51
N ARG A 8 -2.19 28.66 25.71
CA ARG A 8 -1.75 29.64 24.71
C ARG A 8 -0.23 29.59 24.46
N ALA A 9 0.58 29.36 25.50
CA ALA A 9 2.03 29.25 25.37
C ALA A 9 2.48 27.96 24.65
N ALA A 10 1.72 26.87 24.78
CA ALA A 10 1.99 25.62 24.07
C ALA A 10 1.57 25.68 22.58
N VAL A 11 0.54 26.46 22.25
CA VAL A 11 0.04 26.60 20.88
C VAL A 11 0.84 27.61 20.04
N THR A 12 1.36 28.68 20.65
CA THR A 12 2.21 29.64 19.94
C THR A 12 3.67 29.35 20.28
N GLY A 13 4.27 28.39 19.57
CA GLY A 13 5.62 27.86 19.80
C GLY A 13 6.69 28.93 20.05
N ARG A 14 6.88 29.29 21.33
CA ARG A 14 7.88 30.25 21.76
C ARG A 14 9.17 29.51 22.11
N SER A 15 9.97 29.30 21.07
CA SER A 15 11.44 29.29 21.03
C SER A 15 12.17 28.94 22.34
N LEU A 16 12.68 27.71 22.42
CA LEU A 16 13.66 27.22 23.41
C LEU A 16 15.07 27.79 23.13
N LYS A 17 15.24 29.11 23.05
CA LYS A 17 16.54 29.75 22.73
C LYS A 17 17.26 30.34 23.95
N SER A 18 17.16 29.68 25.11
CA SER A 18 17.85 30.13 26.33
C SER A 18 18.46 28.99 27.15
N ARG A 19 19.05 27.98 26.49
CA ARG A 19 19.77 26.90 27.21
C ARG A 19 21.14 26.55 26.64
N LEU A 20 21.76 27.41 25.85
CA LEU A 20 23.11 27.14 25.36
C LEU A 20 23.88 28.45 25.15
N GLU A 21 24.28 29.07 26.25
CA GLU A 21 25.49 29.90 26.29
C GLU A 21 26.29 29.45 27.52
N GLU A 22 27.42 28.80 27.26
CA GLU A 22 28.64 28.70 28.07
C GLU A 22 29.51 27.60 27.45
N ASP A 23 30.33 27.98 26.45
CA ASP A 23 31.75 27.59 26.36
C ASP A 23 32.36 28.02 25.01
N LYS A 24 33.34 28.91 25.09
CA LYS A 24 34.35 29.29 24.09
C LYS A 24 35.60 29.67 24.91
N PRO A 25 36.85 29.55 24.43
CA PRO A 25 37.42 28.97 23.19
C PRO A 25 38.51 27.90 23.45
N GLU A 26 38.95 27.14 22.44
CA GLU A 26 40.39 26.88 22.25
C GLU A 26 40.74 26.83 20.75
N GLU A 27 41.84 27.51 20.43
CA GLU A 27 42.55 27.60 19.15
C GLU A 27 43.16 26.24 18.77
N LEU A 28 43.07 25.86 17.49
CA LEU A 28 44.09 25.02 16.87
C LEU A 28 44.38 25.54 15.46
N GLU A 29 45.65 25.89 15.29
CA GLU A 29 46.34 26.37 14.12
C GLU A 29 46.41 25.31 13.01
N ASP A 30 46.47 25.82 11.77
CA ASP A 30 47.36 25.41 10.68
C ASP A 30 47.37 23.93 10.25
N ASP A 31 46.78 23.64 9.09
CA ASP A 31 47.31 22.57 8.23
C ASP A 31 47.16 22.92 6.75
N GLU A 32 48.18 22.54 6.01
CA GLU A 32 48.67 23.15 4.79
C GLU A 32 47.89 22.73 3.50
N ARG A 33 48.05 23.60 2.49
CA ARG A 33 47.64 23.52 1.08
C ARG A 33 47.92 22.14 0.41
N PRO A 34 47.20 21.76 -0.66
CA PRO A 34 47.77 22.00 -1.99
C PRO A 34 46.75 22.56 -3.02
N GLU A 35 47.26 23.43 -3.90
CA GLU A 35 46.65 23.81 -5.18
C GLU A 35 47.04 22.78 -6.24
N GLU A 36 46.09 22.35 -7.07
CA GLU A 36 46.28 21.75 -8.40
C GLU A 36 44.91 21.88 -9.11
N ALA A 37 44.72 22.86 -9.99
CA ALA A 37 45.01 22.83 -11.44
C ALA A 37 43.97 22.05 -12.27
N GLU A 38 43.19 22.83 -13.02
CA GLU A 38 42.51 22.60 -14.31
C GLU A 38 42.20 21.17 -14.77
N ASP A 39 40.91 20.87 -15.01
CA ASP A 39 40.43 20.43 -16.34
C ASP A 39 38.88 20.49 -16.38
N ASP A 40 38.32 21.33 -17.25
CA ASP A 40 36.88 21.53 -17.46
C ASP A 40 36.51 21.10 -18.87
N PRO A 41 35.96 19.89 -19.09
CA PRO A 41 35.34 19.56 -20.37
C PRO A 41 33.85 19.92 -20.33
N LYS A 42 33.53 21.06 -20.93
CA LYS A 42 32.18 21.43 -21.37
C LYS A 42 31.60 20.37 -22.32
N PRO A 43 30.32 19.97 -22.17
CA PRO A 43 29.52 19.65 -23.32
C PRO A 43 28.26 20.51 -23.34
N GLU A 44 28.19 21.41 -24.32
CA GLU A 44 26.91 21.96 -24.77
C GLU A 44 26.20 20.99 -25.71
N GLU A 45 24.90 21.25 -25.86
CA GLU A 45 23.97 20.75 -26.89
C GLU A 45 23.35 19.38 -26.56
N ALA A 46 22.17 19.34 -25.94
CA ALA A 46 20.85 19.70 -26.48
C ALA A 46 20.46 18.85 -27.71
N GLU A 47 19.85 17.69 -27.45
CA GLU A 47 18.91 17.09 -28.40
C GLU A 47 17.52 17.04 -27.74
N ASP A 48 16.60 17.64 -28.48
CA ASP A 48 15.18 17.86 -28.24
C ASP A 48 14.39 16.55 -28.41
N GLU A 49 13.10 16.59 -28.02
CA GLU A 49 12.00 15.65 -28.30
C GLU A 49 11.63 14.60 -27.22
N PRO A 50 10.32 14.29 -27.06
CA PRO A 50 9.22 15.18 -26.76
C PRO A 50 8.62 14.84 -25.37
N LYS A 51 8.10 15.86 -24.68
CA LYS A 51 7.35 15.69 -23.42
C LYS A 51 6.11 14.82 -23.64
N PRO A 52 5.88 13.74 -22.86
CA PRO A 52 4.52 13.28 -22.67
C PRO A 52 3.82 14.34 -21.82
N GLU A 53 2.70 14.86 -22.33
CA GLU A 53 1.77 15.69 -21.57
C GLU A 53 1.36 14.91 -20.32
N ALA A 54 1.95 15.29 -19.19
CA ALA A 54 1.52 14.87 -17.88
C ALA A 54 0.61 15.99 -17.38
N ASP A 55 -0.66 15.65 -17.35
CA ASP A 55 -1.80 16.25 -16.65
C ASP A 55 -1.40 17.32 -15.62
N GLU A 56 -2.04 18.49 -15.72
CA GLU A 56 -1.87 19.66 -14.84
C GLU A 56 -2.46 19.44 -13.44
N ASP A 57 -2.09 18.34 -12.77
CA ASP A 57 -2.42 18.17 -11.36
C ASP A 57 -1.35 18.81 -10.48
N GLU A 58 -1.82 19.79 -9.72
CA GLU A 58 -1.17 20.73 -8.81
C GLU A 58 0.25 20.33 -8.35
N PRO A 59 1.25 21.25 -8.46
CA PRO A 59 2.47 21.04 -7.73
C PRO A 59 2.12 21.04 -6.24
N VAL A 60 2.24 19.87 -5.59
CA VAL A 60 2.42 19.83 -4.14
C VAL A 60 3.60 20.75 -3.85
N ALA A 61 3.28 21.94 -3.36
CA ALA A 61 4.22 22.99 -3.04
C ALA A 61 5.05 22.55 -1.82
N ASP A 62 5.99 21.63 -2.05
CA ASP A 62 7.16 21.49 -1.20
C ASP A 62 8.03 22.72 -1.51
N GLU A 63 7.79 23.81 -0.78
CA GLU A 63 8.69 24.96 -0.63
C GLU A 63 10.00 24.56 0.08
N ASP A 64 10.54 23.38 -0.24
CA ASP A 64 11.85 22.94 0.16
C ASP A 64 12.87 23.72 -0.69
N LYS A 65 13.27 24.89 -0.17
CA LYS A 65 14.40 25.72 -0.65
C LYS A 65 15.77 25.01 -0.58
N ASP A 66 15.76 23.70 -0.35
CA ASP A 66 16.92 22.84 -0.37
C ASP A 66 17.14 22.32 -1.80
N GLU A 67 17.97 23.06 -2.53
CA GLU A 67 18.45 22.78 -3.90
C GLU A 67 19.56 21.70 -3.95
N GLY A 68 19.78 20.95 -2.87
CA GLY A 68 20.85 19.95 -2.80
C GLY A 68 20.57 18.68 -3.61
N GLU A 69 21.63 17.99 -4.03
CA GLU A 69 21.56 16.71 -4.76
C GLU A 69 20.71 15.65 -4.04
N PHE A 70 20.80 15.59 -2.71
CA PHE A 70 19.95 14.71 -1.89
C PHE A 70 18.47 15.04 -2.01
N ALA A 71 18.11 16.33 -2.02
CA ALA A 71 16.72 16.76 -2.18
C ALA A 71 16.20 16.44 -3.59
N ARG A 72 17.04 16.60 -4.62
CA ARG A 72 16.74 16.17 -6.00
C ARG A 72 16.53 14.66 -6.08
N GLY A 73 17.40 13.87 -5.45
CA GLY A 73 17.27 12.42 -5.36
C GLY A 73 15.97 11.98 -4.69
N ARG A 74 15.60 12.60 -3.56
CA ARG A 74 14.31 12.34 -2.89
C ARG A 74 13.12 12.66 -3.78
N ARG A 75 13.12 13.80 -4.48
CA ARG A 75 12.03 14.17 -5.39
C ARG A 75 11.92 13.21 -6.56
N ALA A 76 13.05 12.83 -7.17
CA ALA A 76 13.10 11.86 -8.25
C ALA A 76 12.54 10.50 -7.80
N GLU A 77 12.90 10.07 -6.59
CA GLU A 77 12.43 8.82 -6.01
C GLU A 77 10.92 8.86 -5.71
N ARG A 78 10.43 9.95 -5.10
CA ARG A 78 9.00 10.17 -4.88
C ARG A 78 8.23 10.13 -6.20
N LYS A 79 8.73 10.81 -7.24
CA LYS A 79 8.13 10.80 -8.58
C LYS A 79 8.10 9.39 -9.17
N ARG A 80 9.16 8.60 -8.99
CA ARG A 80 9.21 7.20 -9.41
C ARG A 80 8.14 6.36 -8.70
N MET A 81 8.06 6.45 -7.39
CA MET A 81 7.07 5.72 -6.58
C MET A 81 5.64 6.11 -6.96
N SER A 82 5.35 7.41 -7.08
CA SER A 82 4.04 7.90 -7.49
C SER A 82 3.65 7.36 -8.86
N ALA A 83 4.57 7.34 -9.84
CA ALA A 83 4.30 6.81 -11.17
C ALA A 83 3.97 5.30 -11.16
N ILE A 84 4.61 4.51 -10.28
CA ILE A 84 4.34 3.07 -10.15
C ILE A 84 2.97 2.83 -9.48
N LEU A 85 2.67 3.57 -8.42
CA LEU A 85 1.45 3.36 -7.64
C LEU A 85 0.19 3.96 -8.28
N SER A 86 0.34 4.96 -9.15
CA SER A 86 -0.79 5.61 -9.86
C SER A 86 -1.14 4.96 -11.21
N CYS A 87 -0.35 3.99 -11.69
CA CYS A 87 -0.66 3.34 -12.96
C CYS A 87 -1.89 2.41 -12.83
N GLU A 88 -2.71 2.32 -13.88
CA GLU A 88 -3.93 1.48 -13.90
C GLU A 88 -3.64 0.00 -13.56
N GLN A 89 -2.43 -0.46 -13.84
CA GLN A 89 -2.01 -1.83 -13.61
C GLN A 89 -1.68 -2.10 -12.14
N ALA A 90 -1.46 -1.06 -11.33
CA ALA A 90 -1.28 -1.18 -9.90
C ALA A 90 -2.58 -1.59 -9.19
N ASP A 91 -3.73 -1.13 -9.67
CA ASP A 91 -5.05 -1.49 -9.10
C ASP A 91 -5.31 -3.00 -9.16
N GLY A 92 -4.85 -3.64 -10.23
CA GLY A 92 -4.96 -5.08 -10.41
C GLY A 92 -4.09 -5.88 -9.44
N ASN A 93 -2.97 -5.33 -8.95
CA ASN A 93 -2.01 -6.04 -8.12
C ASN A 93 -1.20 -5.10 -7.21
N THR A 94 -1.89 -4.52 -6.21
CA THR A 94 -1.34 -3.49 -5.33
C THR A 94 -0.13 -3.94 -4.51
N SER A 95 -0.08 -5.23 -4.13
CA SER A 95 1.04 -5.79 -3.36
C SER A 95 2.33 -5.84 -4.18
N LEU A 96 2.24 -6.24 -5.45
CA LEU A 96 3.38 -6.27 -6.36
C LEU A 96 3.85 -4.83 -6.69
N ALA A 97 2.92 -3.92 -6.92
CA ALA A 97 3.23 -2.51 -7.18
C ALA A 97 3.95 -1.86 -6.00
N ALA A 98 3.49 -2.11 -4.77
CA ALA A 98 4.15 -1.62 -3.55
C ALA A 98 5.57 -2.18 -3.40
N HIS A 99 5.77 -3.47 -3.69
CA HIS A 99 7.11 -4.06 -3.65
C HIS A 99 8.03 -3.39 -4.67
N LEU A 100 7.59 -3.21 -5.91
CA LEU A 100 8.39 -2.53 -6.94
C LEU A 100 8.72 -1.08 -6.56
N ALA A 101 7.77 -0.36 -5.96
CA ALA A 101 7.96 1.03 -5.55
C ALA A 101 9.00 1.19 -4.43
N PHE A 102 8.93 0.36 -3.39
CA PHE A 102 9.70 0.57 -2.15
C PHE A 102 10.96 -0.29 -2.00
N SER A 103 11.00 -1.50 -2.57
CA SER A 103 12.11 -2.43 -2.35
C SER A 103 13.02 -2.61 -3.56
N THR A 104 12.73 -1.96 -4.68
CA THR A 104 13.52 -2.09 -5.91
C THR A 104 13.96 -0.74 -6.45
N ASN A 105 15.09 -0.71 -7.15
CA ASN A 105 15.60 0.46 -7.86
C ASN A 105 15.25 0.42 -9.36
N MET A 106 14.17 -0.28 -9.74
CA MET A 106 13.73 -0.35 -11.12
C MET A 106 13.16 1.00 -11.58
N SER A 107 13.46 1.39 -12.83
CA SER A 107 12.81 2.57 -13.42
C SER A 107 11.29 2.39 -13.51
N ALA A 108 10.53 3.48 -13.43
CA ALA A 108 9.08 3.43 -13.47
C ALA A 108 8.54 2.70 -14.72
N LYS A 109 9.17 2.91 -15.90
CA LYS A 109 8.80 2.24 -17.15
C LYS A 109 8.96 0.72 -17.07
N ASN A 110 10.07 0.24 -16.50
CA ASN A 110 10.33 -1.19 -16.36
C ASN A 110 9.40 -1.81 -15.31
N ALA A 111 9.13 -1.10 -14.21
CA ALA A 111 8.19 -1.54 -13.18
C ALA A 111 6.74 -1.62 -13.73
N ILE A 112 6.31 -0.68 -14.56
CA ILE A 112 5.00 -0.74 -15.21
C ILE A 112 4.95 -1.90 -16.21
N ALA A 113 6.04 -2.15 -16.95
CA ALA A 113 6.13 -3.29 -17.86
C ALA A 113 6.04 -4.64 -17.12
N THR A 114 6.68 -4.77 -15.94
CA THR A 114 6.55 -5.98 -15.12
C THR A 114 5.16 -6.14 -14.51
N LEU A 115 4.51 -5.05 -14.09
CA LEU A 115 3.10 -5.09 -13.67
C LEU A 115 2.19 -5.56 -14.81
N LYS A 116 2.38 -5.05 -16.03
CA LYS A 116 1.66 -5.49 -17.23
C LYS A 116 1.89 -6.97 -17.52
N ALA A 117 3.13 -7.45 -17.44
CA ALA A 117 3.47 -8.84 -17.69
C ALA A 117 2.96 -9.80 -16.61
N SER A 118 2.91 -9.35 -15.35
CA SER A 118 2.43 -10.15 -14.23
C SER A 118 0.92 -10.36 -14.23
N GLY A 119 0.17 -9.45 -14.86
CA GLY A 119 -1.30 -9.48 -14.84
C GLY A 119 -1.90 -9.18 -13.47
N PRO A 120 -3.24 -9.19 -13.36
CA PRO A 120 -3.94 -8.94 -12.10
C PRO A 120 -3.59 -10.00 -11.06
N ALA A 121 -3.55 -9.61 -9.80
CA ALA A 121 -3.33 -10.52 -8.68
C ALA A 121 -4.30 -11.70 -8.79
N ALA A 122 -3.77 -12.92 -8.79
CA ALA A 122 -4.61 -14.10 -8.69
C ALA A 122 -5.39 -14.00 -7.37
N SER A 123 -6.69 -13.74 -7.47
CA SER A 123 -7.59 -13.71 -6.31
C SER A 123 -7.59 -15.11 -5.70
N ALA A 124 -6.74 -15.32 -4.70
CA ALA A 124 -6.54 -16.62 -4.08
C ALA A 124 -7.80 -17.10 -3.33
N LYS A 125 -8.84 -16.27 -3.19
CA LYS A 125 -10.06 -16.60 -2.45
C LYS A 125 -11.27 -15.95 -3.13
N ALA A 126 -12.09 -16.78 -3.77
CA ALA A 126 -13.42 -16.38 -4.24
C ALA A 126 -14.16 -15.62 -3.12
N SER A 127 -14.73 -14.45 -3.43
CA SER A 127 -15.44 -13.63 -2.43
C SER A 127 -16.56 -14.44 -1.76
N LEU A 128 -16.96 -14.05 -0.54
CA LEU A 128 -18.09 -14.71 0.14
C LEU A 128 -19.34 -14.73 -0.75
N SER A 129 -19.61 -13.62 -1.45
CA SER A 129 -20.71 -13.51 -2.41
C SER A 129 -20.59 -14.54 -3.53
N SER A 130 -19.40 -14.74 -4.09
CA SER A 130 -19.16 -15.78 -5.11
C SER A 130 -19.40 -17.19 -4.55
N ARG A 131 -19.00 -17.45 -3.30
CA ARG A 131 -19.22 -18.77 -2.64
C ARG A 131 -20.67 -19.03 -2.24
N MET A 132 -21.46 -17.98 -2.06
CA MET A 132 -22.88 -18.06 -1.71
C MET A 132 -23.78 -18.00 -2.96
N ASN A 133 -23.25 -17.57 -4.11
CA ASN A 133 -24.02 -17.50 -5.34
C ASN A 133 -24.54 -18.89 -5.72
N GLY A 134 -25.85 -19.02 -5.90
CA GLY A 134 -26.51 -20.29 -6.22
C GLY A 134 -26.64 -21.30 -5.07
N ARG A 135 -26.20 -20.97 -3.85
CA ARG A 135 -26.40 -21.82 -2.66
C ARG A 135 -27.69 -21.43 -1.95
N VAL A 136 -28.73 -22.24 -2.11
CA VAL A 136 -29.90 -22.21 -1.22
C VAL A 136 -29.53 -23.00 0.04
N PRO A 137 -29.50 -22.38 1.24
CA PRO A 137 -29.28 -23.14 2.46
C PRO A 137 -30.36 -24.21 2.56
N ALA A 138 -29.94 -25.47 2.72
CA ALA A 138 -30.84 -26.59 2.92
C ALA A 138 -31.49 -26.44 4.30
N LEU A 139 -32.55 -25.64 4.36
CA LEU A 139 -33.49 -25.64 5.46
C LEU A 139 -34.15 -27.03 5.43
N GLY A 140 -33.50 -28.01 6.06
CA GLY A 140 -34.02 -29.37 6.13
C GLY A 140 -35.48 -29.33 6.55
N SER A 141 -36.33 -30.15 5.92
CA SER A 141 -37.77 -30.18 6.22
C SER A 141 -37.93 -30.27 7.73
N GLY A 142 -38.47 -29.24 8.37
CA GLY A 142 -38.51 -29.09 9.82
C GLY A 142 -39.24 -30.26 10.48
N GLY A 143 -38.53 -31.34 10.79
CA GLY A 143 -39.09 -32.60 11.24
C GLY A 143 -39.50 -33.55 10.10
N GLY A 144 -38.55 -34.05 9.32
CA GLY A 144 -38.78 -35.27 8.52
C GLY A 144 -39.18 -36.43 9.45
N ALA A 145 -40.19 -37.20 9.04
CA ALA A 145 -40.88 -38.21 9.86
C ALA A 145 -39.96 -38.93 10.85
N ALA A 146 -40.26 -38.79 12.14
CA ALA A 146 -39.49 -39.38 13.22
C ALA A 146 -39.33 -40.88 12.96
N GLN A 147 -38.08 -41.31 12.76
CA GLN A 147 -37.73 -42.72 12.72
C GLN A 147 -38.25 -43.36 14.02
N PRO A 148 -38.97 -44.49 13.95
CA PRO A 148 -39.48 -45.15 15.15
C PRO A 148 -38.31 -45.53 16.06
N LYS A 149 -38.20 -44.86 17.21
CA LYS A 149 -37.06 -45.01 18.12
C LYS A 149 -37.17 -46.26 19.00
N THR A 150 -38.38 -46.78 19.20
CA THR A 150 -38.64 -47.98 19.99
C THR A 150 -38.78 -49.22 19.11
N ALA A 151 -38.43 -50.39 19.66
CA ALA A 151 -38.51 -51.66 18.93
C ALA A 151 -39.96 -51.97 18.50
N ASP A 152 -40.95 -51.69 19.35
CA ASP A 152 -42.37 -51.88 19.04
C ASP A 152 -42.83 -51.01 17.87
N ALA A 153 -42.39 -49.74 17.84
CA ALA A 153 -42.73 -48.84 16.75
C ALA A 153 -42.11 -49.29 15.41
N LYS A 154 -40.93 -49.92 15.44
CA LYS A 154 -40.30 -50.53 14.25
C LYS A 154 -41.08 -51.74 13.76
N LEU A 155 -41.53 -52.60 14.67
CA LEU A 155 -42.35 -53.79 14.33
C LEU A 155 -43.70 -53.39 13.70
N VAL A 156 -44.36 -52.38 14.26
CA VAL A 156 -45.63 -51.85 13.73
C VAL A 156 -45.42 -51.23 12.34
N ALA A 157 -44.34 -50.47 12.14
CA ALA A 157 -44.02 -49.91 10.83
C ALA A 157 -43.73 -51.01 9.78
N PHE A 158 -43.00 -52.06 10.18
CA PHE A 158 -42.68 -53.19 9.30
C PHE A 158 -43.93 -53.99 8.92
N ALA A 159 -44.83 -54.24 9.88
CA ALA A 159 -46.09 -54.92 9.64
C ALA A 159 -47.00 -54.13 8.67
N LYS A 160 -47.08 -52.80 8.84
CA LYS A 160 -47.83 -51.92 7.94
C LYS A 160 -47.29 -51.97 6.51
N ASN A 161 -45.97 -51.91 6.34
CA ASN A 161 -45.34 -51.98 5.02
C ASN A 161 -45.56 -53.35 4.35
N ARG A 162 -45.48 -54.44 5.12
CA ARG A 162 -45.74 -55.79 4.60
C ARG A 162 -47.21 -56.02 4.22
N ALA A 163 -48.15 -55.45 4.97
CA ALA A 163 -49.58 -55.53 4.66
C ALA A 163 -49.93 -54.72 3.39
N ALA A 164 -49.32 -53.55 3.21
CA ALA A 164 -49.47 -52.75 2.00
C ALA A 164 -48.96 -53.50 0.75
N ALA A 165 -47.82 -54.20 0.87
CA ALA A 165 -47.23 -54.97 -0.23
C ALA A 165 -48.02 -56.24 -0.63
N ARG A 166 -48.95 -56.72 0.21
CA ARG A 166 -49.83 -57.87 -0.12
C ARG A 166 -51.15 -57.46 -0.76
N LYS A 167 -51.44 -56.15 -0.80
CA LYS A 167 -52.68 -55.57 -1.31
C LYS A 167 -52.51 -54.91 -2.69
N ALA A 168 -51.28 -54.93 -3.22
CA ALA A 168 -50.92 -54.59 -4.59
C ALA A 168 -50.65 -55.89 -5.36
#